data_AF-A0A496VW87-F1
#
_entry.id   AF-A0A496VW87-F1
#
_cell.length_a   1.000
_cell.length_b   1.000
_cell.length_c   1.000
_cell.angle_alpha   90.00
_cell.angle_beta   90.00
_cell.angle_gamma   90.00
#
_symmetry.space_group_name_H-M   'P 1'
#
loop_
_entity.id
_entity.type
_entity.pdbx_description
1 polymer ?
#
loop_
_entity_poly.entity_id
_entity_poly.type
_entity_poly.pdbx_seq_one_letter_code
_entity_poly.pdbx_strand_id
1 'polypeptide(L)'
;MLEPFRFNSISGRWHGPAGQFIQPPTANDLRAWASSKGWTMTHTTLAGFETWADTFGIKRMKIKPASTQVGLGPYSRYPRVTLWNSNGQRVDGFGQPVAKKSLAAHAPIRL
;
A
#
# COMPACT_ATOMS: atom_id res chain seq x y z
N MET A 1 -12.74 -8.13 11.19
CA MET A 1 -11.70 -9.02 10.62
C MET A 1 -10.34 -8.39 10.93
N LEU A 2 -9.41 -9.13 11.53
CA LEU A 2 -8.05 -8.63 11.79
C LEU A 2 -7.34 -8.31 10.46
N GLU A 3 -6.55 -7.24 10.42
CA GLU A 3 -5.78 -6.90 9.22
C GLU A 3 -4.73 -7.99 8.94
N PRO A 4 -4.70 -8.60 7.73
CA PRO A 4 -3.81 -9.72 7.42
C PRO A 4 -2.34 -9.32 7.41
N PHE A 5 -2.05 -8.06 7.11
CA PHE A 5 -0.71 -7.48 7.13
C PHE A 5 -0.80 -5.98 7.36
N ARG A 6 0.19 -5.41 8.07
CA ARG A 6 0.28 -3.98 8.37
C ARG A 6 1.73 -3.53 8.25
N PHE A 7 1.97 -2.52 7.42
CA PHE A 7 3.29 -1.88 7.38
C PHE A 7 3.43 -0.93 8.57
N ASN A 8 4.50 -1.09 9.36
CA ASN A 8 4.78 -0.21 10.48
C ASN A 8 5.80 0.85 10.06
N SER A 9 5.41 2.13 10.15
CA SER A 9 6.27 3.26 9.80
C SER A 9 7.50 3.43 10.70
N ILE A 10 7.45 2.95 11.94
CA ILE A 10 8.55 3.00 12.92
C ILE A 10 9.58 1.90 12.64
N SER A 11 9.11 0.65 12.46
CA SER A 11 10.04 -0.48 12.23
C SER A 11 10.49 -0.60 10.78
N GLY A 12 9.76 0.00 9.84
CA GLY A 12 9.99 -0.13 8.40
C GLY A 12 9.68 -1.54 7.87
N ARG A 13 8.91 -2.35 8.60
CA ARG A 13 8.63 -3.75 8.29
C ARG A 13 7.15 -4.05 8.26
N TRP A 14 6.82 -5.16 7.60
CA TRP A 14 5.47 -5.73 7.61
C TRP A 14 5.27 -6.59 8.85
N HIS A 15 4.09 -6.45 9.44
CA HIS A 15 3.63 -7.22 10.58
C HIS A 15 2.37 -8.00 10.21
N GLY A 16 2.28 -9.25 10.67
CA GLY A 16 1.07 -10.06 10.59
C GLY A 16 0.01 -9.66 11.63
N PRO A 17 -1.09 -10.43 11.71
CA PRO A 17 -2.19 -10.14 12.63
C PRO A 17 -1.77 -10.13 14.10
N ALA A 18 -0.87 -11.04 14.50
CA ALA A 18 -0.34 -11.14 15.86
C ALA A 18 0.90 -10.25 16.12
N GLY A 19 1.22 -9.34 15.20
CA GLY A 19 2.32 -8.38 15.35
C GLY A 19 3.71 -8.94 15.05
N GLN A 20 3.84 -10.21 14.68
CA GLN A 20 5.08 -10.82 14.21
C GLN A 20 5.52 -10.23 12.86
N PHE A 21 6.83 -10.16 12.62
CA PHE A 21 7.33 -9.78 11.30
C PHE A 21 6.96 -10.82 10.24
N ILE A 22 6.60 -10.34 9.06
CA ILE A 22 6.30 -11.18 7.90
C ILE A 22 7.05 -10.68 6.67
N GLN A 23 7.13 -11.52 5.65
CA GLN A 23 7.56 -11.08 4.33
C GLN A 23 6.59 -10.04 3.77
N PRO A 24 7.05 -9.11 2.92
CA PRO A 24 6.17 -8.19 2.23
C PRO A 24 5.02 -8.93 1.52
N PRO A 25 3.78 -8.41 1.56
CA PRO A 25 2.67 -9.01 0.83
C PRO A 25 2.94 -8.93 -0.68
N THR A 26 2.36 -9.86 -1.42
CA THR A 26 2.31 -9.78 -2.88
C THR A 26 1.26 -8.76 -3.32
N ALA A 27 1.33 -8.32 -4.58
CA ALA A 27 0.25 -7.54 -5.17
C ALA A 27 -1.08 -8.30 -5.09
N ASN A 28 -1.09 -9.62 -5.29
CA ASN A 28 -2.31 -10.42 -5.20
C ASN A 28 -2.91 -10.44 -3.78
N ASP A 29 -2.07 -10.54 -2.75
CA ASP A 29 -2.51 -10.45 -1.34
C ASP A 29 -3.19 -9.09 -1.07
N LEU A 30 -2.64 -8.01 -1.63
CA LEU A 30 -3.22 -6.68 -1.51
C LEU A 30 -4.56 -6.54 -2.24
N ARG A 31 -4.69 -7.12 -3.43
CA ARG A 31 -5.97 -7.13 -4.18
C ARG A 31 -7.05 -7.89 -3.41
N ALA A 32 -6.73 -9.09 -2.93
CA ALA A 32 -7.65 -9.89 -2.11
C ALA A 32 -8.07 -9.16 -0.83
N TRP A 33 -7.12 -8.52 -0.16
CA TRP A 33 -7.41 -7.69 1.01
C TRP A 33 -8.31 -6.49 0.67
N ALA A 34 -8.02 -5.75 -0.39
CA ALA A 34 -8.85 -4.63 -0.83
C ALA A 34 -10.28 -5.07 -1.17
N SER A 35 -10.45 -6.17 -1.89
CA SER A 35 -11.76 -6.76 -2.18
C SER A 35 -12.50 -7.16 -0.90
N SER A 36 -11.81 -7.75 0.09
CA SER A 36 -12.41 -8.09 1.39
C SER A 36 -12.89 -6.87 2.18
N LYS A 37 -12.35 -5.68 1.89
CA LYS A 37 -12.75 -4.40 2.46
C LYS A 37 -13.89 -3.73 1.69
N GLY A 38 -14.38 -4.34 0.62
CA GLY A 38 -15.36 -3.75 -0.29
C GLY A 38 -14.76 -2.64 -1.17
N TRP A 39 -13.43 -2.58 -1.31
CA TRP A 39 -12.79 -1.64 -2.22
C TRP A 39 -12.76 -2.19 -3.64
N THR A 40 -12.92 -1.32 -4.62
CA THR A 40 -12.92 -1.67 -6.04
C THR A 40 -11.75 -1.02 -6.75
N MET A 41 -11.21 -1.70 -7.77
CA MET A 41 -10.19 -1.11 -8.64
C MET A 41 -10.86 -0.09 -9.57
N THR A 42 -10.53 1.18 -9.42
CA THR A 42 -11.11 2.27 -10.21
C THR A 42 -10.23 2.71 -11.37
N HIS A 43 -8.95 2.33 -11.36
CA HIS A 43 -8.02 2.70 -12.41
C HIS A 43 -6.85 1.72 -12.49
N THR A 44 -6.46 1.37 -13.71
CA THR A 44 -5.21 0.67 -14.03
C THR A 44 -4.52 1.38 -15.20
N THR A 45 -3.21 1.56 -15.13
CA THR A 45 -2.42 2.13 -16.24
C THR A 45 -1.74 1.04 -17.05
N LEU A 46 -1.31 1.35 -18.28
CA LEU A 46 -0.44 0.46 -19.08
C LEU A 46 0.84 0.05 -18.35
N ALA A 47 1.35 0.94 -17.49
CA ALA A 47 2.51 0.67 -16.66
C ALA A 47 2.18 -0.16 -15.40
N GLY A 48 0.95 -0.65 -15.22
CA GLY A 48 0.55 -1.53 -14.11
C GLY A 48 0.25 -0.83 -12.78
N PHE A 49 -0.06 0.47 -12.79
CA PHE A 49 -0.39 1.20 -11.56
C PHE A 49 -1.88 1.02 -11.26
N GLU A 50 -2.19 0.40 -10.13
CA GLU A 50 -3.58 0.14 -9.72
C GLU A 50 -4.02 1.13 -8.66
N THR A 51 -5.19 1.72 -8.82
CA THR A 51 -5.84 2.55 -7.80
C THR A 51 -7.12 1.88 -7.35
N TRP A 52 -7.28 1.78 -6.03
CA TRP A 52 -8.42 1.15 -5.37
C TRP A 52 -9.13 2.17 -4.48
N ALA A 53 -10.46 2.19 -4.52
CA ALA A 53 -11.30 3.12 -3.77
C ALA A 53 -12.43 2.39 -3.03
N ASP A 54 -12.93 2.98 -1.95
CA ASP A 54 -14.12 2.48 -1.26
C ASP A 54 -15.43 2.90 -1.94
N THR A 55 -16.56 2.50 -1.37
CA THR A 55 -17.91 2.77 -1.88
C THR A 55 -18.25 4.26 -1.97
N PHE A 56 -17.52 5.13 -1.25
CA PHE A 56 -17.69 6.58 -1.31
C PHE A 56 -16.76 7.22 -2.35
N GLY A 57 -16.04 6.43 -3.14
CA GLY A 57 -15.07 6.91 -4.13
C GLY A 57 -13.75 7.39 -3.50
N ILE A 58 -13.55 7.17 -2.20
CA ILE A 58 -12.33 7.60 -1.51
C ILE A 58 -11.23 6.61 -1.81
N LYS A 59 -10.12 7.10 -2.35
CA LYS A 59 -8.93 6.30 -2.62
C LYS A 59 -8.39 5.71 -1.33
N ARG A 60 -8.19 4.40 -1.31
CA ARG A 60 -7.70 3.64 -0.15
C ARG A 60 -6.34 3.01 -0.36
N MET A 61 -6.05 2.60 -1.58
CA MET A 61 -4.81 1.91 -1.89
C MET A 61 -4.33 2.24 -3.30
N LYS A 62 -3.02 2.32 -3.48
CA LYS A 62 -2.38 2.41 -4.79
C LYS A 62 -1.19 1.46 -4.85
N ILE A 63 -1.29 0.45 -5.71
CA ILE A 63 -0.20 -0.48 -6.01
C ILE A 63 0.60 0.10 -7.17
N LYS A 64 1.92 0.10 -7.06
CA LYS A 64 2.82 0.65 -8.07
C LYS A 64 3.95 -0.34 -8.32
N PRO A 65 4.24 -0.69 -9.58
CA PRO A 65 5.43 -1.45 -9.91
C PRO A 65 6.69 -0.61 -9.68
N ALA A 66 7.84 -1.29 -9.80
CA ALA A 66 9.13 -0.63 -9.84
C ALA A 66 9.14 0.45 -10.95
N SER A 67 9.62 1.64 -10.62
CA SER A 67 9.80 2.69 -11.63
C SER A 67 11.24 2.69 -12.14
N THR A 68 11.38 2.69 -13.46
CA THR A 68 12.65 2.85 -14.17
C THR A 68 13.00 4.31 -14.44
N GLN A 69 12.17 5.26 -13.99
CA GLN A 69 12.37 6.69 -14.23
C GLN A 69 13.60 7.21 -13.47
N VAL A 70 14.49 7.87 -14.21
CA VAL A 70 15.70 8.51 -13.68
C VAL A 70 15.32 9.67 -12.75
N GLY A 71 16.07 9.85 -11.66
CA GLY A 71 15.87 10.96 -10.71
C GLY A 71 14.85 10.68 -9.60
N LEU A 72 14.21 9.51 -9.57
CA LEU A 72 13.34 9.14 -8.46
C LEU A 72 14.14 8.66 -7.22
N GLY A 73 13.61 8.98 -6.04
CA GLY A 73 14.14 8.52 -4.77
C GLY A 73 14.15 6.99 -4.65
N PRO A 74 14.99 6.43 -3.76
CA PRO A 74 15.28 4.99 -3.70
C PRO A 74 14.02 4.13 -3.53
N TYR A 75 13.04 4.59 -2.74
CA TYR A 75 11.79 3.88 -2.50
C TYR A 75 10.83 3.83 -3.70
N SER A 76 11.14 4.49 -4.81
CA SER A 76 10.34 4.39 -6.04
C SER A 76 10.86 3.36 -7.02
N ARG A 77 12.06 2.82 -6.78
CA ARG A 77 12.72 1.83 -7.64
C ARG A 77 12.23 0.40 -7.43
N TYR A 78 11.38 0.18 -6.42
CA TYR A 78 10.83 -1.11 -6.08
C TYR A 78 9.29 -1.10 -6.19
N PRO A 79 8.68 -2.29 -6.35
CA PRO A 79 7.25 -2.43 -6.20
C PRO A 79 6.80 -1.99 -4.81
N ARG A 80 5.70 -1.24 -4.74
CA ARG A 80 5.25 -0.63 -3.50
C ARG A 80 3.76 -0.38 -3.46
N VAL A 81 3.26 -0.18 -2.25
CA VAL A 81 1.90 0.26 -1.98
C VAL A 81 1.90 1.58 -1.22
N THR A 82 0.92 2.42 -1.51
CA THR A 82 0.54 3.57 -0.70
C THR A 82 -0.87 3.32 -0.16
N LEU A 83 -1.11 3.64 1.11
CA LEU A 83 -2.41 3.49 1.77
C LEU A 83 -2.98 4.84 2.20
N TRP A 84 -4.31 4.90 2.28
CA TRP A 84 -5.08 6.07 2.68
C TRP A 84 -6.22 5.66 3.63
N ASN A 85 -6.49 6.49 4.63
CA ASN A 85 -7.63 6.33 5.53
C ASN A 85 -8.93 6.85 4.88
N SER A 86 -10.03 6.80 5.62
CA SER A 86 -11.36 7.21 5.14
C SER A 86 -11.48 8.70 4.87
N ASN A 87 -10.55 9.51 5.35
CA ASN A 87 -10.55 10.95 5.13
C ASN A 87 -9.65 11.34 3.95
N GLY A 88 -9.12 10.35 3.21
CA GLY A 88 -8.18 10.60 2.11
C GLY A 88 -6.77 11.03 2.57
N GLN A 89 -6.44 10.84 3.85
CA GLN A 89 -5.10 11.08 4.38
C GLN A 89 -4.24 9.82 4.24
N ARG A 90 -2.99 9.97 3.80
CA ARG A 90 -2.04 8.86 3.73
C ARG A 90 -1.69 8.36 5.12
N VAL A 91 -1.69 7.04 5.26
CA VAL A 91 -1.38 6.36 6.50
C VAL A 91 -0.48 5.15 6.27
N ASP A 92 0.13 4.63 7.33
CA ASP A 92 0.73 3.29 7.35
C ASP A 92 -0.34 2.21 7.62
N GLY A 93 0.10 0.95 7.78
CA GLY A 93 -0.81 -0.17 8.05
C GLY A 93 -1.48 -0.14 9.43
N PHE A 94 -1.07 0.75 10.33
CA PHE A 94 -1.69 0.97 11.64
C PHE A 94 -2.58 2.21 11.67
N GLY A 95 -2.76 2.89 10.52
CA GLY A 95 -3.56 4.10 10.43
C GLY A 95 -2.81 5.36 10.87
N GLN A 96 -1.51 5.28 11.14
CA GLN A 96 -0.71 6.45 11.53
C GLN A 96 -0.44 7.32 10.30
N PRO A 97 -0.63 8.65 10.37
CA PRO A 97 -0.36 9.55 9.26
C PRO A 97 1.09 9.45 8.77
N VAL A 98 1.30 9.45 7.45
CA VAL A 98 2.65 9.37 6.85
C VAL A 98 2.93 10.49 5.86
N ALA A 99 4.16 10.99 5.90
CA ALA A 99 4.64 11.97 4.93
C ALA A 99 4.81 11.37 3.53
N LYS A 100 4.49 12.14 2.49
CA LYS A 100 4.52 11.69 1.08
C LYS A 100 5.87 11.10 0.62
N LYS A 101 6.99 11.56 1.21
CA LYS A 101 8.37 11.16 0.85
C LYS A 101 8.96 10.10 1.81
N SER A 102 8.15 9.47 2.66
CA SER A 102 8.60 8.44 3.61
C SER A 102 8.58 7.02 3.02
N LEU A 103 9.37 6.12 3.60
CA LEU A 103 9.30 4.68 3.31
C LEU A 103 7.88 4.14 3.56
N ALA A 104 7.20 4.61 4.61
CA ALA A 104 5.85 4.17 4.94
C ALA A 104 4.81 4.57 3.88
N ALA A 105 4.99 5.70 3.20
CA ALA A 105 4.17 6.07 2.04
C ALA A 105 4.50 5.26 0.76
N HIS A 106 5.56 4.47 0.81
CA HIS A 106 6.14 3.65 -0.26
C HIS A 106 6.41 2.22 0.23
N ALA A 107 5.49 1.66 1.03
CA ALA A 107 5.69 0.36 1.67
C ALA A 107 6.01 -0.72 0.63
N PRO A 108 7.12 -1.46 0.76
CA PRO A 108 7.60 -2.40 -0.25
C PRO A 108 6.66 -3.59 -0.37
N ILE A 109 6.49 -4.13 -1.57
CA ILE A 109 5.68 -5.33 -1.83
C ILE A 109 6.42 -6.26 -2.78
N ARG A 110 5.91 -7.48 -2.94
CA ARG A 110 6.32 -8.40 -4.01
C ARG A 110 5.34 -8.30 -5.18
N LEU A 111 5.83 -8.42 -6.41
CA LEU A 111 4.97 -8.63 -7.59
C LEU A 111 4.87 -10.12 -7.88
#